data_AF-G9YHM4-F1
#
_entry.id   AF-G9YHM4-F1
#
_cell.length_a   1.000
_cell.length_b   1.000
_cell.length_c   1.000
_cell.angle_alpha   90.00
_cell.angle_beta   90.00
_cell.angle_gamma   90.00
#
_symmetry.space_group_name_H-M   'P 1'
#
loop_
_entity.id
_entity.type
_entity.pdbx_description
1 polymer ?
#
loop_
_entity_poly.entity_id
_entity_poly.type
_entity_poly.pdbx_seq_one_letter_code
_entity_poly.pdbx_strand_id
1 'polypeptide(L)'
;MSEEKMLDIESMSSKDALGYFLPKVDEDARQAKKEGRLVCWSASVAPPEFCTAMDIAMVYPETHAAGIGARHGSPALLEVAENKGYDQDICSYCRVNMGYMELMKQQAMTGVTPKTLEESPASRVPLPDVVLTCNNICNTLLKWYENHGKRAACSPDQYRLSLQP
;
A
#
# COMPACT_ATOMS: atom_id res chain seq x y z
N MET A 1 -20.30 -11.83 10.59
CA MET A 1 -19.52 -13.07 10.37
C MET A 1 -19.93 -13.63 9.02
N SER A 2 -19.29 -13.17 7.95
CA SER A 2 -19.51 -13.73 6.61
C SER A 2 -18.94 -15.14 6.58
N GLU A 3 -19.75 -16.11 6.17
CA GLU A 3 -19.32 -17.48 5.90
C GLU A 3 -18.06 -17.46 5.02
N GLU A 4 -16.90 -17.82 5.58
CA GLU A 4 -15.77 -18.25 4.76
C GLU A 4 -16.22 -19.52 4.05
N LYS A 5 -16.65 -19.34 2.80
CA LYS A 5 -16.92 -20.45 1.90
C LYS A 5 -15.63 -21.26 1.82
N MET A 6 -15.65 -22.45 2.42
CA MET A 6 -14.50 -23.35 2.52
C MET A 6 -13.95 -23.58 1.10
N LEU A 7 -12.84 -22.93 0.77
CA LEU A 7 -12.25 -23.00 -0.56
C LEU A 7 -11.60 -24.37 -0.72
N ASP A 8 -12.00 -25.14 -1.72
CA ASP A 8 -11.37 -26.42 -2.03
C ASP A 8 -10.10 -26.19 -2.87
N ILE A 9 -9.02 -25.79 -2.17
CA ILE A 9 -7.72 -25.46 -2.75
C ILE A 9 -7.11 -26.68 -3.48
N GLU A 10 -7.32 -27.89 -2.95
CA GLU A 10 -6.76 -29.13 -3.48
C GLU A 10 -7.30 -29.48 -4.88
N SER A 11 -8.52 -29.02 -5.19
CA SER A 11 -9.14 -29.22 -6.50
C SER A 11 -8.76 -28.17 -7.55
N MET A 12 -8.14 -27.05 -7.15
CA MET A 12 -7.86 -25.91 -8.02
C MET A 12 -6.52 -26.07 -8.77
N SER A 13 -6.43 -25.47 -9.96
CA SER A 13 -5.11 -25.30 -10.59
C SER A 13 -4.27 -24.30 -9.79
N SER A 14 -2.94 -24.42 -9.83
CA SER A 14 -2.05 -23.47 -9.14
C SER A 14 -2.27 -22.02 -9.59
N LYS A 15 -2.65 -21.82 -10.86
CA LYS A 15 -2.98 -20.49 -11.40
C LYS A 15 -4.25 -19.92 -10.77
N ASP A 16 -5.28 -20.74 -10.63
CA ASP A 16 -6.56 -20.30 -10.05
C ASP A 16 -6.41 -20.05 -8.55
N ALA A 17 -5.65 -20.89 -7.85
CA ALA A 17 -5.33 -20.68 -6.45
C ALA A 17 -4.56 -19.36 -6.23
N LEU A 18 -3.52 -19.08 -7.03
CA LEU A 18 -2.83 -17.79 -7.00
C LEU A 18 -3.76 -16.62 -7.34
N GLY A 19 -4.65 -16.80 -8.31
CA GLY A 19 -5.67 -15.83 -8.69
C GLY A 19 -6.63 -15.48 -7.54
N TYR A 20 -6.84 -16.40 -6.60
CA TYR A 20 -7.62 -16.16 -5.39
C TYR A 20 -6.79 -15.47 -4.29
N PHE A 21 -5.61 -16.01 -3.95
CA PHE A 21 -4.84 -15.54 -2.80
C PHE A 21 -4.26 -14.13 -2.97
N LEU A 22 -3.83 -13.76 -4.18
CA LEU A 22 -3.26 -12.44 -4.44
C LEU A 22 -4.21 -11.28 -4.09
N PRO A 23 -5.45 -11.22 -4.63
CA PRO A 23 -6.39 -10.16 -4.26
C PRO A 23 -6.94 -10.32 -2.83
N LYS A 24 -6.91 -11.53 -2.26
CA LYS A 24 -7.34 -11.78 -0.87
C LYS A 24 -6.49 -11.04 0.14
N VAL A 25 -5.17 -10.94 -0.05
CA VAL A 25 -4.29 -10.18 0.87
C VAL A 25 -4.74 -8.73 1.02
N ASP A 26 -5.05 -8.07 -0.08
CA ASP A 26 -5.53 -6.68 -0.05
C ASP A 26 -6.95 -6.57 0.53
N GLU A 27 -7.81 -7.58 0.29
CA GLU A 27 -9.15 -7.63 0.88
C GLU A 27 -9.10 -7.83 2.40
N ASP A 28 -8.25 -8.74 2.87
CA ASP A 28 -8.06 -9.01 4.29
C ASP A 28 -7.53 -7.75 5.00
N ALA A 29 -6.63 -6.98 4.36
CA ALA A 29 -6.21 -5.67 4.87
C ALA A 29 -7.37 -4.66 4.93
N ARG A 30 -8.22 -4.58 3.91
CA ARG A 30 -9.41 -3.72 3.92
C ARG A 30 -10.40 -4.12 5.02
N GLN A 31 -10.62 -5.41 5.24
CA GLN A 31 -11.51 -5.92 6.28
C GLN A 31 -10.94 -5.67 7.67
N ALA A 32 -9.65 -5.96 7.88
CA ALA A 32 -8.96 -5.64 9.14
C ALA A 32 -9.14 -4.17 9.52
N LYS A 33 -8.98 -3.26 8.56
CA LYS A 33 -9.20 -1.82 8.79
C LYS A 33 -10.64 -1.49 9.22
N LYS A 34 -11.66 -2.12 8.60
CA LYS A 34 -13.08 -1.94 8.96
C LYS A 34 -13.41 -2.50 10.34
N GLU A 35 -12.74 -3.58 10.74
CA GLU A 35 -12.87 -4.23 12.04
C GLU A 35 -12.09 -3.51 13.16
N GLY A 36 -11.31 -2.48 12.82
CA GLY A 36 -10.44 -1.77 13.77
C GLY A 36 -9.16 -2.51 14.12
N ARG A 37 -8.81 -3.57 13.38
CA ARG A 37 -7.51 -4.24 13.47
C ARG A 37 -6.44 -3.45 12.72
N LEU A 38 -5.19 -3.60 13.14
CA LEU A 38 -4.05 -2.88 12.57
C LEU A 38 -3.72 -3.39 11.17
N VAL A 39 -3.38 -2.46 10.27
CA VAL A 39 -2.79 -2.78 8.98
C VAL A 39 -1.33 -2.35 8.95
N CYS A 40 -0.45 -3.27 8.56
CA CYS A 40 0.97 -3.03 8.38
C CYS A 40 1.32 -2.93 6.89
N TRP A 41 2.05 -1.88 6.51
CA TRP A 41 2.79 -1.88 5.23
C TRP A 41 4.21 -2.38 5.48
N SER A 42 4.57 -3.49 4.85
CA SER A 42 5.82 -4.20 5.10
C SER A 42 6.73 -4.21 3.86
N ALA A 43 8.03 -4.02 4.09
CA ALA A 43 9.05 -4.35 3.09
C ALA A 43 8.99 -5.84 2.76
N SER A 44 9.31 -6.20 1.51
CA SER A 44 9.07 -7.55 0.97
C SER A 44 9.84 -8.67 1.67
N VAL A 45 10.98 -8.35 2.31
CA VAL A 45 11.82 -9.31 3.05
C VAL A 45 11.98 -8.91 4.52
N ALA A 46 11.08 -8.08 5.05
CA ALA A 46 10.97 -7.89 6.49
C ALA A 46 10.23 -9.10 7.10
N PRO A 47 10.59 -9.55 8.33
CA PRO A 47 10.08 -10.77 8.93
C PRO A 47 8.55 -10.70 9.16
N PRO A 48 7.72 -11.40 8.35
CA PRO A 48 6.27 -11.31 8.45
C PRO A 48 5.71 -12.06 9.67
N GLU A 49 6.52 -12.92 10.31
CA GLU A 49 6.11 -13.78 11.43
C GLU A 49 5.58 -12.95 12.60
N PHE A 50 6.16 -11.77 12.84
CA PHE A 50 5.68 -10.87 13.90
C PHE A 50 4.26 -10.37 13.62
N CYS A 51 3.99 -9.89 12.42
CA CYS A 51 2.64 -9.42 12.03
C CYS A 51 1.63 -10.57 12.05
N THR A 52 2.03 -11.75 11.58
CA THR A 52 1.19 -12.96 11.55
C THR A 52 0.81 -13.39 12.97
N ALA A 53 1.78 -13.47 13.87
CA ALA A 53 1.56 -13.88 15.26
C ALA A 53 0.67 -12.91 16.05
N MET A 54 0.64 -11.64 15.65
CA MET A 54 -0.16 -10.59 16.28
C MET A 54 -1.51 -10.33 15.57
N ASP A 55 -1.87 -11.14 14.57
CA ASP A 55 -3.06 -10.93 13.73
C ASP A 55 -3.13 -9.53 13.09
N ILE A 56 -1.98 -9.02 12.64
CA ILE A 56 -1.85 -7.75 11.93
C ILE A 56 -1.91 -8.03 10.43
N ALA A 57 -2.91 -7.45 9.75
CA ALA A 57 -3.04 -7.60 8.31
C ALA A 57 -1.92 -6.86 7.57
N MET A 58 -1.39 -7.45 6.51
CA MET A 58 -0.22 -6.92 5.80
C MET A 58 -0.53 -6.49 4.38
N VAL A 59 0.18 -5.47 3.92
CA VAL A 59 0.26 -5.02 2.54
C VAL A 59 1.73 -4.85 2.18
N TYR A 60 2.09 -5.20 0.95
CA TYR A 60 3.46 -5.06 0.44
C TYR A 60 3.50 -3.98 -0.66
N PRO A 61 3.97 -2.76 -0.34
CA PRO A 61 4.07 -1.66 -1.30
C PRO A 61 4.82 -2.00 -2.59
N GLU A 62 5.86 -2.84 -2.51
CA GLU A 62 6.66 -3.29 -3.66
C GLU A 62 5.82 -4.14 -4.63
N THR A 63 5.10 -5.15 -4.11
CA THR A 63 4.22 -6.00 -4.92
C THR A 63 3.06 -5.21 -5.50
N HIS A 64 2.51 -4.27 -4.73
CA HIS A 64 1.45 -3.37 -5.18
C HIS A 64 1.90 -2.49 -6.36
N ALA A 65 3.07 -1.86 -6.23
CA ALA A 65 3.67 -1.06 -7.31
C ALA A 65 4.01 -1.90 -8.55
N ALA A 66 4.52 -3.12 -8.37
CA ALA A 66 4.76 -4.04 -9.48
C ALA A 66 3.46 -4.42 -10.21
N GLY A 67 2.39 -4.71 -9.47
CA GLY A 67 1.06 -5.00 -10.03
C GLY A 67 0.46 -3.83 -10.82
N ILE A 68 0.68 -2.60 -10.36
CA ILE A 68 0.30 -1.39 -11.10
C ILE A 68 1.09 -1.28 -12.41
N GLY A 69 2.41 -1.48 -12.35
CA GLY A 69 3.27 -1.43 -13.54
C GLY A 69 2.90 -2.46 -14.59
N ALA A 70 2.61 -3.69 -14.16
CA ALA A 70 2.18 -4.77 -15.03
C ALA A 70 0.84 -4.48 -15.75
N ARG A 71 0.01 -3.58 -15.21
CA ARG A 71 -1.29 -3.16 -15.79
C ARG A 71 -1.21 -1.78 -16.45
N HIS A 72 -0.01 -1.29 -16.75
CA HIS A 72 0.23 0.01 -17.39
C HIS A 72 -0.29 1.23 -16.60
N GLY A 73 -0.47 1.10 -15.27
CA GLY A 73 -1.00 2.16 -14.41
C GLY A 73 0.06 3.08 -13.80
N SER A 74 1.35 2.79 -13.96
CA SER A 74 2.42 3.54 -13.31
C SER A 74 2.55 5.01 -13.75
N PRO A 75 2.42 5.39 -15.04
CA PRO A 75 2.74 6.74 -15.49
C PRO A 75 2.02 7.85 -14.72
N ALA A 76 0.72 7.71 -14.47
CA ALA A 76 -0.06 8.72 -13.76
C ALA A 76 0.36 8.86 -12.28
N LEU A 77 0.79 7.77 -11.63
CA LEU A 77 1.27 7.81 -10.24
C LEU A 77 2.69 8.36 -10.13
N LEU A 78 3.53 8.09 -11.13
CA LEU A 78 4.86 8.69 -11.23
C LEU A 78 4.77 10.22 -11.36
N GLU A 79 3.86 10.71 -12.22
CA GLU A 79 3.62 12.14 -12.38
C GLU A 79 3.16 12.81 -11.08
N VAL A 80 2.28 12.15 -10.31
CA VAL A 80 1.88 12.65 -8.98
C VAL A 80 3.08 12.76 -8.04
N ALA A 81 3.98 11.77 -8.02
CA ALA A 81 5.17 11.80 -7.19
C ALA A 81 6.14 12.91 -7.62
N GLU A 82 6.36 13.08 -8.92
CA GLU A 82 7.25 14.10 -9.48
C GLU A 82 6.72 15.51 -9.20
N ASN A 83 5.41 15.72 -9.37
CA ASN A 83 4.75 16.98 -8.99
C ASN A 83 4.81 17.27 -7.48
N LYS A 84 5.00 16.24 -6.66
CA LYS A 84 5.25 16.39 -5.21
C LYS A 84 6.71 16.73 -4.88
N GLY A 85 7.60 16.70 -5.87
CA GLY A 85 9.03 16.97 -5.72
C GLY A 85 9.88 15.72 -5.48
N TYR A 86 9.37 14.51 -5.75
CA TYR A 86 10.19 13.30 -5.74
C TYR A 86 11.07 13.24 -7.00
N ASP A 87 12.37 13.05 -6.78
CA ASP A 87 13.36 12.94 -7.84
C ASP A 87 13.10 11.72 -8.75
N GLN A 88 13.30 11.86 -10.06
CA GLN A 88 13.11 10.79 -11.03
C GLN A 88 14.15 9.67 -10.91
N ASP A 89 15.31 9.95 -10.30
CA ASP A 89 16.40 8.99 -10.15
C ASP A 89 16.15 7.94 -9.05
N ILE A 90 15.12 8.12 -8.22
CA ILE A 90 14.76 7.12 -7.21
C ILE A 90 13.97 5.96 -7.82
N CYS A 91 14.00 4.83 -7.11
CA CYS A 91 13.29 3.60 -7.44
C CYS A 91 11.84 3.86 -7.90
N SER A 92 11.46 3.29 -9.04
CA SER A 92 10.12 3.44 -9.60
C SER A 92 9.03 2.88 -8.67
N TYR A 93 9.30 1.79 -7.93
CA TYR A 93 8.35 1.29 -6.93
C TYR A 93 8.09 2.31 -5.82
N CYS A 94 9.16 2.98 -5.35
CA CYS A 94 9.04 4.06 -4.39
C CYS A 94 8.17 5.18 -4.95
N ARG A 95 8.49 5.72 -6.14
CA ARG A 95 7.70 6.81 -6.74
C ARG A 95 6.23 6.44 -6.95
N VAL A 96 5.94 5.28 -7.53
CA VAL A 96 4.56 4.81 -7.73
C VAL A 96 3.80 4.78 -6.40
N ASN A 97 4.42 4.24 -5.35
CA ASN A 97 3.75 4.11 -4.07
C ASN A 97 3.65 5.45 -3.31
N MET A 98 4.64 6.35 -3.44
CA MET A 98 4.55 7.71 -2.91
C MET A 98 3.45 8.52 -3.58
N GLY A 99 3.31 8.41 -4.91
CA GLY A 99 2.21 9.02 -5.65
C GLY A 99 0.86 8.45 -5.23
N TYR A 100 0.75 7.11 -5.11
CA TYR A 100 -0.45 6.45 -4.63
C TYR A 100 -0.85 6.91 -3.22
N MET A 101 0.10 6.96 -2.30
CA MET A 101 -0.11 7.40 -0.92
C MET A 101 -0.59 8.87 -0.85
N GLU A 102 -0.03 9.75 -1.67
CA GLU A 102 -0.47 11.16 -1.73
C GLU A 102 -1.95 11.26 -2.12
N LEU A 103 -2.39 10.48 -3.12
CA LEU A 103 -3.79 10.46 -3.54
C LEU A 103 -4.71 9.84 -2.48
N MET A 104 -4.27 8.77 -1.81
CA MET A 104 -5.02 8.19 -0.69
C MET A 104 -5.18 9.18 0.46
N LYS A 105 -4.13 9.96 0.75
CA LYS A 105 -4.18 11.00 1.77
C LYS A 105 -5.14 12.11 1.37
N GLN A 106 -5.09 12.54 0.11
CA GLN A 106 -6.04 13.51 -0.43
C GLN A 106 -7.47 13.02 -0.24
N GLN A 107 -7.77 11.77 -0.62
CA GLN A 107 -9.08 11.15 -0.40
C GLN A 107 -9.49 11.17 1.07
N ALA A 108 -8.60 10.79 1.99
CA ALA A 108 -8.89 10.77 3.42
C ALA A 108 -9.18 12.17 3.99
N MET A 109 -8.54 13.22 3.47
CA MET A 109 -8.73 14.60 3.94
C MET A 109 -9.97 15.27 3.33
N THR A 110 -10.26 15.02 2.06
CA THR A 110 -11.36 15.70 1.34
C THR A 110 -12.64 14.89 1.32
N GLY A 111 -12.58 13.59 1.59
CA GLY A 111 -13.67 12.64 1.38
C GLY A 111 -13.96 12.34 -0.08
N VAL A 112 -13.19 12.93 -1.02
CA VAL A 112 -13.40 12.78 -2.46
C VAL A 112 -12.26 11.95 -3.06
N THR A 113 -12.60 10.86 -3.74
CA THR A 113 -11.62 10.03 -4.45
C THR A 113 -11.05 10.80 -5.64
N PRO A 114 -9.72 11.06 -5.70
CA PRO A 114 -9.11 11.68 -6.87
C PRO A 114 -9.30 10.79 -8.10
N LYS A 115 -9.57 11.40 -9.26
CA LYS A 115 -9.77 10.68 -10.52
C LYS A 115 -8.59 9.73 -10.86
N THR A 116 -7.36 10.19 -10.67
CA THR A 116 -6.15 9.37 -10.87
C THR A 116 -6.13 8.12 -9.97
N LEU A 117 -6.64 8.25 -8.73
CA LEU A 117 -6.76 7.11 -7.84
C LEU A 117 -7.87 6.18 -8.32
N GLU A 118 -9.03 6.74 -8.70
CA GLU A 118 -10.18 6.01 -9.23
C GLU A 118 -9.80 5.14 -10.44
N GLU A 119 -9.10 5.73 -11.41
CA GLU A 119 -8.65 5.08 -12.65
C GLU A 119 -7.46 4.12 -12.46
N SER A 120 -6.82 4.13 -11.28
CA SER A 120 -5.68 3.25 -11.01
C SER A 120 -6.10 1.77 -11.08
N PRO A 121 -5.41 0.91 -11.86
CA PRO A 121 -5.71 -0.52 -11.99
C PRO A 121 -5.26 -1.34 -10.76
N ALA A 122 -4.79 -0.66 -9.72
CA ALA A 122 -4.40 -1.27 -8.46
C ALA A 122 -5.63 -1.68 -7.65
N SER A 123 -5.52 -2.84 -6.99
CA SER A 123 -6.39 -3.16 -5.87
C SER A 123 -6.23 -2.08 -4.79
N ARG A 124 -7.34 -1.68 -4.18
CA ARG A 124 -7.37 -0.59 -3.19
C ARG A 124 -6.83 -1.07 -1.86
N VAL A 125 -5.70 -0.58 -1.42
CA VAL A 125 -5.17 -0.90 -0.08
C VAL A 125 -5.55 0.21 0.90
N PRO A 126 -5.77 -0.08 2.20
CA PRO A 126 -6.00 0.96 3.21
C PRO A 126 -4.68 1.62 3.63
N LEU A 127 -4.76 2.82 4.23
CA LEU A 127 -3.60 3.49 4.83
C LEU A 127 -3.06 2.65 6.00
N PRO A 128 -1.72 2.56 6.15
CA PRO A 128 -1.11 1.77 7.20
C PRO A 128 -1.29 2.42 8.57
N ASP A 129 -1.42 1.59 9.60
CA ASP A 129 -1.27 1.98 11.00
C ASP A 129 0.17 1.84 11.48
N VAL A 130 0.89 0.86 10.91
CA VAL A 130 2.29 0.57 11.21
C VAL A 130 3.05 0.36 9.91
N VAL A 131 4.31 0.77 9.89
CA VAL A 131 5.24 0.47 8.79
C VAL A 131 6.34 -0.44 9.30
N LEU A 132 6.62 -1.53 8.59
CA LEU A 132 7.67 -2.48 8.94
C LEU A 132 8.73 -2.48 7.83
N THR A 133 9.95 -2.11 8.18
CA THR A 133 11.06 -2.00 7.22
C THR A 133 12.23 -2.87 7.63
N CYS A 134 12.87 -3.49 6.63
CA CYS A 134 14.18 -4.11 6.72
C CYS A 134 14.99 -3.67 5.49
N ASN A 135 16.26 -3.35 5.66
CA ASN A 135 17.13 -2.85 4.59
C ASN A 135 18.04 -3.93 4.00
N ASN A 136 17.71 -5.21 4.21
CA ASN A 136 18.44 -6.35 3.64
C ASN A 136 18.37 -6.40 2.10
N ILE A 137 17.40 -5.73 1.48
CA ILE A 137 17.24 -5.62 0.01
C ILE A 137 17.95 -4.38 -0.55
N CYS A 138 17.66 -3.20 0.01
CA CYS A 138 18.32 -1.95 -0.36
C CYS A 138 18.13 -0.86 0.73
N ASN A 139 18.97 0.17 0.70
CA ASN A 139 18.87 1.30 1.65
C ASN A 139 17.79 2.33 1.29
N THR A 140 17.27 2.33 0.06
CA THR A 140 16.16 3.22 -0.34
C THR A 140 14.91 2.97 0.50
N LEU A 141 14.69 1.72 0.93
CA LEU A 141 13.58 1.34 1.80
C LEU A 141 13.54 2.14 3.09
N LEU A 142 14.69 2.44 3.70
CA LEU A 142 14.71 3.22 4.95
C LEU A 142 14.05 4.59 4.78
N LYS A 143 14.47 5.36 3.77
CA LYS A 143 13.91 6.70 3.52
C LYS A 143 12.50 6.65 2.96
N TRP A 144 12.17 5.59 2.21
CA TRP A 144 10.82 5.36 1.72
C TRP A 144 9.85 5.10 2.87
N TYR A 145 10.17 4.18 3.78
CA TYR A 145 9.31 3.80 4.90
C TYR A 145 9.26 4.87 6.00
N GLU A 146 10.34 5.63 6.21
CA GLU A 146 10.28 6.85 7.04
C GLU A 146 9.26 7.86 6.50
N ASN A 147 9.19 8.05 5.18
CA ASN A 147 8.20 8.92 4.57
C ASN A 147 6.79 8.37 4.72
N HIS A 148 6.60 7.05 4.58
CA HIS A 148 5.32 6.41 4.87
C HIS A 148 4.87 6.65 6.30
N GLY A 149 5.73 6.38 7.29
CA GLY A 149 5.39 6.59 8.70
C GLY A 149 4.98 8.05 8.97
N LYS A 150 5.76 9.02 8.49
CA LYS A 150 5.43 10.46 8.65
C LYS A 150 4.12 10.84 7.99
N ARG A 151 3.86 10.35 6.77
CA ARG A 151 2.68 10.74 5.99
C ARG A 151 1.41 10.05 6.45
N ALA A 152 1.50 8.81 6.94
CA ALA A 152 0.39 8.03 7.47
C ALA A 152 -0.07 8.56 8.84
N ALA A 153 0.86 8.99 9.70
CA ALA A 153 0.56 9.57 11.01
C ALA A 153 0.01 11.01 10.95
N CYS A 154 0.11 11.67 9.80
CA CYS A 154 -0.23 13.07 9.66
C CYS A 154 -1.76 13.25 9.62
N SER A 155 -2.34 13.66 10.75
CA SER A 155 -3.74 14.10 10.81
C SER A 155 -3.96 15.27 9.84
N PRO A 156 -5.21 15.54 9.40
CA PRO A 156 -5.53 16.67 8.53
C PRO A 156 -4.95 18.01 9.03
N ASP A 157 -4.86 18.19 10.35
CA ASP A 157 -4.35 19.41 11.00
C ASP A 157 -2.83 19.56 10.92
N GLN A 158 -2.06 18.47 11.02
CA GLN A 158 -0.59 18.53 10.91
C GLN A 158 -0.12 18.77 9.46
N TYR A 159 -0.93 18.42 8.48
CA TYR A 159 -0.58 18.59 7.07
C TYR A 159 -0.59 20.07 6.64
N ARG A 160 -1.51 20.87 7.18
CA ARG A 160 -1.58 22.32 6.96
C ARG A 160 -0.31 23.05 7.40
N LEU A 161 0.35 22.55 8.45
CA LEU A 161 1.61 23.10 8.96
C LEU A 161 2.81 22.72 8.09
N SER A 162 2.79 21.55 7.44
CA SER A 162 3.90 21.08 6.57
C SER A 162 3.90 21.67 5.15
N LEU A 163 2.84 22.37 4.77
CA LEU A 163 2.68 23.05 3.47
C LEU A 163 2.87 24.57 3.55
N GLN A 164 3.22 25.10 4.73
CA GLN A 164 3.66 26.48 4.84
C GLN A 164 5.14 26.57 4.42
N PRO A 165 5.49 27.55 3.56
CA PRO A 165 6.84 27.70 3.02
C PRO A 165 7.89 27.99 4.10
#